data_AF-A0A1B8Q9X2-F1
#
_entry.id   AF-A0A1B8Q9X2-F1
#
_cell.length_a   1.000
_cell.length_b   1.000
_cell.length_c   1.000
_cell.angle_alpha   90.00
_cell.angle_beta   90.00
_cell.angle_gamma   90.00
#
_symmetry.space_group_name_H-M   'P 1'
#
loop_
_entity.id
_entity.type
_entity.pdbx_description
1 polymer ?
#
loop_
_entity_poly.entity_id
_entity_poly.type
_entity_poly.pdbx_seq_one_letter_code
_entity_poly.pdbx_strand_id
1 'polypeptide(L)'
;MKKMLENKLAAMTGDQFSSPTAKRALSQPDAAITLAKQSSPKDIVLWVLAIAALIAATLTNAYLPQYWQPASSVWTRIAVIVGLIVFAVLCLALTQQGRAFKTLLADSRIELRRVTWPSKAEVTHYTWQVIVMTGLLALLVWLMDMVFSAVIRWIIG
;
A
#
# COMPACT_ATOMS: atom_id res chain seq x y z
N MET A 1 0.83 -6.74 -56.87
CA MET A 1 1.67 -6.31 -55.73
C MET A 1 0.90 -6.30 -54.40
N LYS A 2 -0.29 -5.68 -54.32
CA LYS A 2 -1.11 -5.60 -53.10
C LYS A 2 -1.46 -6.96 -52.45
N LYS A 3 -1.92 -7.94 -53.24
CA LYS A 3 -2.21 -9.31 -52.75
C LYS A 3 -0.99 -10.05 -52.19
N MET A 4 0.21 -9.75 -52.71
CA MET A 4 1.45 -10.36 -52.25
C MET A 4 1.90 -9.75 -50.90
N LEU A 5 1.63 -8.47 -50.69
CA LEU A 5 1.80 -7.78 -49.41
C LEU A 5 0.79 -8.29 -48.37
N GLU A 6 -0.48 -8.46 -48.73
CA GLU A 6 -1.52 -8.98 -47.82
C GLU A 6 -1.22 -10.41 -47.36
N ASN A 7 -0.78 -11.30 -48.26
CA ASN A 7 -0.36 -12.66 -47.87
C ASN A 7 0.91 -12.66 -47.03
N LYS A 8 1.86 -11.76 -47.30
CA LYS A 8 3.07 -11.61 -46.47
C LYS A 8 2.75 -11.00 -45.10
N LEU A 9 1.82 -10.05 -45.02
CA LEU A 9 1.31 -9.52 -43.75
C LEU A 9 0.58 -10.62 -42.97
N ALA A 10 -0.32 -11.37 -43.60
CA ALA A 10 -1.03 -12.47 -42.95
C ALA A 10 -0.05 -13.54 -42.41
N ALA A 11 1.00 -13.88 -43.16
CA ALA A 11 2.04 -14.81 -42.73
C ALA A 11 2.93 -14.26 -41.59
N MET A 12 3.32 -12.98 -41.64
CA MET A 12 4.12 -12.34 -40.57
C MET A 12 3.32 -12.08 -39.30
N THR A 13 2.02 -11.81 -39.43
CA THR A 13 1.16 -11.53 -38.27
C THR A 13 0.74 -12.84 -37.59
N GLY A 14 0.45 -13.90 -38.37
CA GLY A 14 0.07 -15.20 -37.82
C GLY A 14 1.14 -15.85 -36.94
N ASP A 15 2.42 -15.68 -37.29
CA ASP A 15 3.55 -16.32 -36.60
C ASP A 15 4.02 -15.57 -35.35
N GLN A 16 3.93 -14.23 -35.37
CA GLN A 16 4.28 -13.40 -34.21
C GLN A 16 3.33 -13.62 -33.03
N PHE A 17 2.03 -13.76 -33.30
CA PHE A 17 1.00 -13.98 -32.27
C PHE A 17 0.83 -15.46 -31.87
N SER A 18 1.24 -16.41 -32.71
CA SER A 18 1.25 -17.84 -32.37
C SER A 18 2.47 -18.23 -31.52
N SER A 19 3.49 -17.38 -31.46
CA SER A 19 4.71 -17.65 -30.71
C SER A 19 4.42 -17.90 -29.22
N PRO A 20 5.01 -18.94 -28.61
CA PRO A 20 4.83 -19.24 -27.18
C PRO A 20 5.27 -18.08 -26.27
N THR A 21 6.17 -17.22 -26.76
CA THR A 21 6.64 -16.01 -26.08
C THR A 21 5.56 -14.92 -26.03
N ALA A 22 4.85 -14.66 -27.14
CA ALA A 22 3.75 -13.69 -27.17
C ALA A 22 2.56 -14.14 -26.32
N LYS A 23 2.22 -15.44 -26.35
CA LYS A 23 1.17 -16.01 -25.48
C LYS A 23 1.53 -15.89 -23.99
N ARG A 24 2.79 -16.10 -23.61
CA ARG A 24 3.26 -15.94 -22.22
C ARG A 24 3.07 -14.51 -21.70
N ALA A 25 3.47 -13.52 -22.49
CA ALA A 25 3.33 -12.10 -22.13
C ALA A 25 1.87 -11.66 -21.91
N LEU A 26 0.93 -12.22 -22.68
CA LEU A 26 -0.50 -11.96 -22.52
C LEU A 26 -1.15 -12.77 -21.37
N SER A 27 -0.59 -13.94 -21.02
CA SER A 27 -1.12 -14.81 -19.94
C SER A 27 -0.62 -14.48 -18.53
N GLN A 28 0.53 -13.79 -18.43
CA GLN A 28 1.15 -13.38 -17.16
C GLN A 28 0.26 -12.45 -16.30
N PRO A 29 -0.45 -11.45 -16.86
CA PRO A 29 -1.38 -10.63 -16.07
C PRO A 29 -2.54 -11.45 -15.49
N ASP A 30 -3.07 -12.41 -16.24
CA ASP A 30 -4.20 -13.24 -15.80
C ASP A 30 -3.79 -14.26 -14.73
N ALA A 31 -2.55 -14.74 -14.76
CA ALA A 31 -2.04 -15.73 -13.80
C ALA A 31 -1.97 -15.17 -12.36
N ALA A 32 -1.53 -13.92 -12.17
CA ALA A 32 -1.50 -13.29 -10.84
C ALA A 32 -2.92 -13.00 -10.31
N ILE A 33 -3.83 -12.58 -11.19
CA ILE A 33 -5.23 -12.28 -10.84
C ILE A 33 -6.01 -13.57 -10.50
N THR A 34 -5.72 -14.67 -11.20
CA THR A 34 -6.32 -15.99 -10.95
C THR A 34 -5.81 -16.62 -9.65
N LEU A 35 -4.52 -16.48 -9.34
CA LEU A 35 -3.94 -16.89 -8.06
C LEU A 35 -4.51 -16.10 -6.87
N ALA A 36 -4.83 -14.82 -7.03
CA ALA A 36 -5.49 -14.02 -5.99
C ALA A 36 -6.95 -14.47 -5.75
N LYS A 37 -7.63 -14.92 -6.81
CA LYS A 37 -9.03 -15.35 -6.77
C LYS A 37 -9.21 -16.77 -6.21
N GLN A 38 -8.16 -17.59 -6.22
CA GLN A 38 -8.22 -18.98 -5.79
C GLN A 38 -7.87 -19.09 -4.29
N SER A 39 -8.88 -19.13 -3.42
CA SER A 39 -8.70 -19.33 -1.98
C SER A 39 -8.67 -20.81 -1.64
N SER A 40 -7.54 -21.32 -1.14
CA SER A 40 -7.46 -22.68 -0.59
C SER A 40 -8.07 -22.72 0.81
N PRO A 41 -8.68 -23.84 1.26
CA PRO A 41 -9.15 -24.00 2.65
C PRO A 41 -8.04 -23.75 3.69
N LYS A 42 -6.79 -24.07 3.32
CA LYS A 42 -5.60 -23.80 4.15
C LYS A 42 -5.35 -22.30 4.34
N ASP A 43 -5.65 -21.47 3.32
CA ASP A 43 -5.47 -20.02 3.40
C ASP A 43 -6.46 -19.41 4.37
N ILE A 44 -7.69 -19.94 4.45
CA ILE A 44 -8.70 -19.51 5.43
C ILE A 44 -8.20 -19.74 6.85
N VAL A 45 -7.61 -20.91 7.13
CA VAL A 45 -7.04 -21.21 8.45
C VAL A 45 -5.90 -20.26 8.80
N LEU A 46 -5.00 -19.99 7.86
CA LEU A 46 -3.89 -19.04 8.05
C LEU A 46 -4.40 -17.60 8.28
N TRP A 47 -5.48 -17.20 7.60
CA TRP A 47 -6.12 -15.89 7.78
C TRP A 47 -6.77 -15.76 9.15
N VAL A 48 -7.53 -16.77 9.58
CA VAL A 48 -8.13 -16.78 10.92
C VAL A 48 -7.05 -16.72 11.99
N LEU A 49 -5.96 -17.48 11.83
CA LEU A 49 -4.84 -17.47 12.76
C LEU A 49 -4.14 -16.11 12.81
N ALA A 50 -3.96 -15.45 11.67
CA ALA A 50 -3.40 -14.11 11.60
C ALA A 50 -4.30 -13.06 12.28
N ILE A 51 -5.60 -13.09 12.04
CA ILE A 51 -6.57 -12.19 12.68
C ILE A 51 -6.58 -12.42 14.20
N ALA A 52 -6.60 -13.68 14.64
CA ALA A 52 -6.54 -14.03 16.05
C ALA A 52 -5.26 -13.51 16.71
N ALA A 53 -4.11 -13.62 16.04
CA ALA A 53 -2.84 -13.08 16.52
C ALA A 53 -2.85 -11.54 16.63
N LEU A 54 -3.47 -10.82 15.68
CA LEU A 54 -3.60 -9.36 15.75
C LEU A 54 -4.54 -8.92 16.88
N ILE A 55 -5.66 -9.61 17.08
CA ILE A 55 -6.56 -9.36 18.21
C ILE A 55 -5.80 -9.58 19.52
N ALA A 56 -5.07 -10.70 19.64
CA ALA A 56 -4.24 -10.98 20.81
C ALA A 56 -3.17 -9.89 21.05
N ALA A 57 -2.57 -9.33 19.99
CA ALA A 57 -1.61 -8.24 20.11
C ALA A 57 -2.24 -6.96 20.70
N THR A 58 -3.47 -6.62 20.30
CA THR A 58 -4.19 -5.46 20.89
C THR A 58 -4.58 -5.70 22.35
N LEU A 59 -5.02 -6.92 22.67
CA LEU A 59 -5.41 -7.32 24.02
C LEU A 59 -4.21 -7.45 24.98
N THR A 60 -3.01 -7.63 24.44
CA THR A 60 -1.77 -7.75 25.22
C THR A 60 -1.56 -6.55 26.15
N ASN A 61 -1.89 -5.33 25.72
CA ASN A 61 -1.67 -4.15 26.55
C ASN A 61 -2.62 -4.08 27.76
N ALA A 62 -3.88 -4.51 27.57
CA ALA A 62 -4.92 -4.42 28.61
C ALA A 62 -4.86 -5.57 29.61
N TYR A 63 -4.60 -6.80 29.14
CA TYR A 63 -4.81 -8.01 29.95
C TYR A 63 -3.52 -8.70 30.40
N LEU A 64 -2.43 -8.63 29.61
CA LEU A 64 -1.20 -9.35 29.92
C LEU A 64 -0.57 -9.01 31.29
N PRO A 65 -0.63 -7.76 31.81
CA PRO A 65 -0.06 -7.42 33.12
C PRO A 65 -0.79 -8.07 34.31
N GLN A 66 -2.06 -8.46 34.12
CA GLN A 66 -2.89 -9.06 35.16
C GLN A 66 -2.62 -10.55 35.34
N TYR A 67 -2.20 -11.24 34.28
CA TYR A 67 -1.97 -12.70 34.28
C TYR A 67 -0.48 -13.08 34.34
N TRP A 68 0.44 -12.18 33.96
CA TRP A 68 1.88 -12.48 33.88
C TRP A 68 2.71 -11.35 34.52
N GLN A 69 3.23 -11.56 35.73
CA GLN A 69 4.02 -10.54 36.45
C GLN A 69 5.21 -9.98 35.65
N PRO A 70 6.00 -10.77 34.89
CA PRO A 70 7.06 -10.23 34.04
C PRO A 70 6.57 -9.31 32.90
N ALA A 71 5.28 -9.37 32.55
CA ALA A 71 4.66 -8.49 31.57
C ALA A 71 4.27 -7.14 32.18
N SER A 72 4.51 -6.91 33.47
CA SER A 72 4.40 -5.57 34.07
C SER A 72 5.38 -4.58 33.42
N SER A 73 6.58 -5.05 33.07
CA SER A 73 7.60 -4.28 32.35
C SER A 73 7.14 -3.90 30.93
N VAL A 74 7.45 -2.67 30.51
CA VAL A 74 7.07 -2.16 29.18
C VAL A 74 7.80 -2.92 28.06
N TRP A 75 9.05 -3.34 28.29
CA TRP A 75 9.89 -3.98 27.27
C TRP A 75 9.39 -5.39 26.93
N THR A 76 8.91 -6.15 27.90
CA THR A 76 8.35 -7.49 27.67
C THR A 76 7.03 -7.41 26.90
N ARG A 77 6.18 -6.40 27.15
CA ARG A 77 4.97 -6.18 26.35
C ARG A 77 5.28 -5.86 24.90
N ILE A 78 6.23 -4.95 24.66
CA ILE A 78 6.66 -4.60 23.30
C ILE A 78 7.18 -5.85 22.59
N ALA A 79 8.01 -6.66 23.24
CA ALA A 79 8.54 -7.89 22.66
C ALA A 79 7.44 -8.89 22.28
N VAL A 80 6.43 -9.09 23.15
CA VAL A 80 5.30 -9.99 22.87
C VAL A 80 4.45 -9.46 21.71
N ILE A 81 4.13 -8.16 21.70
CA ILE A 81 3.36 -7.52 20.63
C ILE A 81 4.09 -7.66 19.29
N VAL A 82 5.38 -7.36 19.26
CA VAL A 82 6.21 -7.52 18.05
C VAL A 82 6.24 -8.98 17.60
N GLY A 83 6.37 -9.93 18.53
CA GLY A 83 6.34 -11.36 18.22
C GLY A 83 5.01 -11.80 17.58
N LEU A 84 3.88 -11.35 18.11
CA LEU A 84 2.55 -11.65 17.55
C LEU A 84 2.34 -11.01 16.18
N ILE A 85 2.84 -9.79 15.97
CA ILE A 85 2.80 -9.11 14.67
C ILE A 85 3.65 -9.88 13.65
N VAL A 86 4.88 -10.25 14.01
CA VAL A 86 5.76 -11.04 13.14
C VAL A 86 5.11 -12.38 12.78
N PHE A 87 4.50 -13.05 13.75
CA PHE A 87 3.77 -14.30 13.52
C PHE A 87 2.59 -14.11 12.55
N ALA A 88 1.76 -13.07 12.75
CA ALA A 88 0.66 -12.75 11.85
C ALA A 88 1.15 -12.48 10.41
N VAL A 89 2.24 -11.71 10.27
CA VAL A 89 2.86 -11.43 8.97
C VAL A 89 3.38 -12.70 8.31
N LEU A 90 4.00 -13.62 9.07
CA LEU A 90 4.47 -14.91 8.55
C LEU A 90 3.29 -15.78 8.08
N CYS A 91 2.22 -15.87 8.86
CA CYS A 91 1.00 -16.59 8.47
C CYS A 91 0.43 -16.05 7.15
N LEU A 92 0.33 -14.72 7.02
CA LEU A 92 -0.14 -14.07 5.79
C LEU A 92 0.83 -14.28 4.62
N ALA A 93 2.15 -14.20 4.84
CA ALA A 93 3.16 -14.38 3.80
C ALA A 93 3.25 -15.83 3.27
N LEU A 94 2.77 -16.81 4.03
CA LEU A 94 2.69 -18.22 3.64
C LEU A 94 1.41 -18.56 2.87
N THR A 95 0.39 -17.69 2.85
CA THR A 95 -0.83 -17.88 2.06
C THR A 95 -0.57 -17.80 0.55
N GLN A 96 -1.44 -18.44 -0.25
CA GLN A 96 -1.38 -18.33 -1.72
C GLN A 96 -1.52 -16.88 -2.19
N GLN A 97 -2.42 -16.12 -1.57
CA GLN A 97 -2.60 -14.69 -1.81
C GLN A 97 -1.34 -13.88 -1.46
N GLY A 98 -0.66 -14.21 -0.35
CA GLY A 98 0.58 -13.57 0.05
C GLY A 98 1.74 -13.79 -0.92
N ARG A 99 1.80 -14.97 -1.57
CA ARG A 99 2.78 -15.24 -2.64
C ARG A 99 2.48 -14.45 -3.91
N ALA A 100 1.22 -14.39 -4.33
CA ALA A 100 0.79 -13.57 -5.47
C ALA A 100 1.13 -12.08 -5.25
N PHE A 101 0.90 -11.57 -4.03
CA PHE A 101 1.25 -10.21 -3.66
C PHE A 101 2.76 -9.92 -3.79
N LYS A 102 3.64 -10.87 -3.45
CA LYS A 102 5.09 -10.71 -3.63
C LYS A 102 5.49 -10.53 -5.09
N THR A 103 4.87 -11.27 -6.00
CA THR A 103 5.09 -11.12 -7.44
C THR A 103 4.62 -9.76 -7.93
N LEU A 104 3.41 -9.34 -7.54
CA LEU A 104 2.87 -8.01 -7.89
C LEU A 104 3.74 -6.87 -7.36
N LEU A 105 4.33 -7.02 -6.17
CA LEU A 105 5.23 -6.03 -5.59
C LEU A 105 6.55 -5.93 -6.37
N ALA A 106 7.06 -7.07 -6.85
CA ALA A 106 8.25 -7.11 -7.72
C ALA A 106 7.98 -6.41 -9.06
N ASP A 107 6.82 -6.70 -9.68
CA ASP A 107 6.41 -6.09 -10.94
C ASP A 107 6.19 -4.58 -10.78
N SER A 108 5.54 -4.15 -9.69
CA SER A 108 5.32 -2.74 -9.34
C SER A 108 6.64 -1.98 -9.17
N ARG A 109 7.69 -2.63 -8.63
CA ARG A 109 9.02 -2.03 -8.47
C ARG A 109 9.72 -1.78 -9.81
N ILE A 110 9.49 -2.63 -10.81
CA ILE A 110 10.00 -2.44 -12.17
C ILE A 110 9.29 -1.24 -12.81
N GLU A 111 7.98 -1.13 -12.64
CA GLU A 111 7.20 0.00 -13.16
C GLU A 111 7.54 1.32 -12.46
N LEU A 112 7.76 1.31 -11.15
CA LEU A 112 8.22 2.47 -10.38
C LEU A 112 9.54 3.06 -10.87
N ARG A 113 10.42 2.25 -11.50
CA ARG A 113 11.66 2.76 -12.10
C ARG A 113 11.42 3.53 -13.39
N ARG A 114 10.27 3.35 -14.03
CA ARG A 114 9.86 4.11 -15.22
C ARG A 114 9.25 5.46 -14.85
N VAL A 115 8.88 5.65 -13.57
CA VAL A 115 8.43 6.95 -13.06
C VAL A 115 9.63 7.87 -12.97
N THR A 116 9.76 8.75 -13.96
CA THR A 116 10.71 9.86 -13.93
C THR A 116 10.21 10.88 -12.91
N TRP A 117 10.66 10.76 -11.67
CA TRP A 117 10.30 11.72 -10.64
C TRP A 117 10.79 13.14 -11.01
N PRO A 118 9.96 14.16 -10.77
CA PRO A 118 10.33 15.55 -11.00
C PRO A 118 11.59 15.91 -10.23
N SER A 119 12.36 16.85 -10.77
CA SER A 119 13.62 17.28 -10.17
C SER A 119 13.39 17.89 -8.77
N LYS A 120 14.38 17.77 -7.87
CA LYS A 120 14.26 18.36 -6.52
C LYS A 120 13.99 19.87 -6.56
N ALA A 121 14.52 20.57 -7.56
CA ALA A 121 14.31 22.00 -7.75
C ALA A 121 12.84 22.30 -8.08
N GLU A 122 12.22 21.50 -8.95
CA GLU A 122 10.81 21.65 -9.33
C GLU A 122 9.87 21.36 -8.16
N VAL A 123 10.11 20.27 -7.42
CA VAL A 123 9.33 19.94 -6.20
C VAL A 123 9.43 21.04 -5.15
N THR A 124 10.63 21.60 -4.95
CA THR A 124 10.86 22.68 -3.98
C THR A 124 10.17 23.96 -4.40
N HIS A 125 10.15 24.29 -5.70
CA HIS A 125 9.48 25.47 -6.21
C HIS A 125 7.98 25.44 -5.90
N TYR A 126 7.30 24.33 -6.21
CA TYR A 126 5.88 24.18 -5.90
C TYR A 126 5.60 24.12 -4.39
N THR A 127 6.45 23.44 -3.60
CA THR A 127 6.30 23.39 -2.14
C THR A 127 6.42 24.79 -1.52
N TRP A 128 7.38 25.59 -1.98
CA TRP A 128 7.55 26.97 -1.52
C TRP A 128 6.32 27.83 -1.83
N GLN A 129 5.76 27.71 -3.03
CA GLN A 129 4.52 28.41 -3.40
C GLN A 129 3.36 28.05 -2.46
N VAL A 130 3.18 26.76 -2.15
CA VAL A 130 2.12 26.30 -1.23
C VAL A 130 2.34 26.82 0.19
N ILE A 131 3.58 26.84 0.68
CA ILE A 131 3.92 27.38 2.01
C ILE A 131 3.56 28.87 2.08
N VAL A 132 3.94 29.65 1.06
CA VAL A 132 3.64 31.09 1.01
C VAL A 132 2.13 31.33 0.98
N MET A 133 1.40 30.60 0.13
CA MET A 133 -0.05 30.75 -0.01
C MET A 133 -0.80 30.34 1.27
N THR A 134 -0.42 29.21 1.88
CA THR A 134 -1.04 28.73 3.13
C THR A 134 -0.68 29.65 4.30
N GLY A 135 0.55 30.17 4.35
CA GLY A 135 0.99 31.16 5.35
C GLY A 135 0.20 32.46 5.26
N LEU A 136 -0.06 32.97 4.06
CA LEU A 136 -0.91 34.14 3.85
C LEU A 136 -2.36 33.88 4.32
N LEU A 137 -2.91 32.71 4.00
CA LEU A 137 -4.26 32.34 4.42
C LEU A 137 -4.37 32.17 5.95
N ALA A 138 -3.37 31.55 6.57
CA ALA A 138 -3.28 31.44 8.02
C ALA A 138 -3.15 32.81 8.70
N LEU A 139 -2.38 33.74 8.13
CA LEU A 139 -2.26 35.11 8.62
C LEU A 139 -3.60 35.87 8.53
N LEU A 140 -4.33 35.70 7.42
CA LEU A 140 -5.65 36.31 7.24
C LEU A 140 -6.64 35.79 8.28
N VAL A 141 -6.72 34.47 8.45
CA VAL A 141 -7.59 33.85 9.46
C VAL A 141 -7.21 34.31 10.86
N TRP A 142 -5.92 34.35 11.18
CA TRP A 142 -5.44 34.84 12.47
C TRP A 142 -5.84 36.30 12.74
N LEU A 143 -5.73 37.17 11.74
CA LEU A 143 -6.16 38.57 11.87
C LEU A 143 -7.67 38.69 12.05
N MET A 144 -8.43 37.88 11.32
CA MET A 144 -9.88 37.81 11.45
C MET A 144 -10.30 37.30 12.84
N ASP A 145 -9.62 36.28 13.37
CA ASP A 145 -9.84 35.78 14.73
C ASP A 145 -9.58 36.87 15.77
N MET A 146 -8.52 37.68 15.60
CA MET A 146 -8.25 38.84 16.46
C MET A 146 -9.41 39.84 16.42
N VAL A 147 -9.91 40.19 15.23
CA VAL A 147 -11.04 41.11 15.06
C VAL A 147 -12.31 40.55 15.69
N PHE A 148 -12.66 39.29 15.42
CA PHE A 148 -13.83 38.66 16.03
C PHE A 148 -13.70 38.58 17.55
N SER A 149 -12.52 38.26 18.07
CA SER A 149 -12.31 38.24 19.53
C SER A 149 -12.52 39.61 20.16
N ALA A 150 -12.09 40.69 19.49
CA ALA A 150 -12.30 42.06 19.96
C ALA A 150 -13.78 42.46 19.91
N VAL A 151 -14.47 42.12 18.81
CA VAL A 151 -15.91 42.36 18.64
C VAL A 151 -16.73 41.60 19.69
N ILE A 152 -16.42 40.32 19.91
CA ILE A 152 -17.08 39.49 20.93
C ILE A 152 -16.85 40.08 22.32
N ARG A 153 -15.62 40.49 22.66
CA ARG A 153 -15.33 41.16 23.95
C ARG A 153 -16.12 42.44 24.12
N TRP A 154 -16.30 43.23 23.06
CA TRP A 154 -17.06 44.46 23.09
C TRP A 154 -18.57 44.23 23.28
N ILE A 155 -19.12 43.17 22.65
CA ILE A 155 -20.53 42.80 22.76
C ILE A 155 -20.87 42.12 24.08
N ILE A 156 -20.02 41.19 24.53
CA ILE A 156 -20.24 40.46 25.77
C ILE A 156 -19.98 41.38 26.96
N GLY A 157 -19.06 42.34 26.83
CA GLY A 157 -18.86 43.43 27.78
C GLY A 157 -19.01 43.02 29.22
#